data_AF-A0A134A697-F1
#
_entry.id   AF-A0A134A697-F1
#
_cell.length_a   1.000
_cell.length_b   1.000
_cell.length_c   1.000
_cell.angle_alpha   90.00
_cell.angle_beta   90.00
_cell.angle_gamma   90.00
#
_symmetry.space_group_name_H-M   'P 1'
#
loop_
_entity.id
_entity.type
_entity.pdbx_description
1 polymer ?
#
loop_
_entity_poly.entity_id
_entity_poly.type
_entity_poly.pdbx_seq_one_letter_code
_entity_poly.pdbx_strand_id
1 'polypeptide(L)'
;MATVTPPHDAEIKTRAPRKVRDGARKVYARWGISLNDAINMFLVKSIEVGGLPFDLRPEAPSFEELSALAYKAQLDSSDTAILPADWDEDE
;
A
#
# COMPACT_ATOMS: atom_id res chain seq x y z
N MET A 1 -47.79 6.49 11.20
CA MET A 1 -47.32 5.48 10.22
C MET A 1 -45.89 5.84 9.86
N ALA A 2 -44.92 5.04 10.29
CA ALA A 2 -43.52 5.27 9.96
C ALA A 2 -43.28 4.82 8.51
N THR A 3 -42.78 5.72 7.68
CA THR A 3 -42.37 5.41 6.31
C THR A 3 -41.12 4.56 6.36
N VAL A 4 -41.24 3.28 6.00
CA VAL A 4 -40.09 2.42 5.68
C VAL A 4 -39.54 2.92 4.34
N THR A 5 -38.48 3.71 4.39
CA THR A 5 -37.69 4.05 3.22
C THR A 5 -37.01 2.77 2.72
N PRO A 6 -37.27 2.30 1.49
CA PRO A 6 -36.55 1.15 0.95
C PRO A 6 -35.06 1.49 0.89
N PRO A 7 -34.14 0.52 1.09
CA PRO A 7 -32.72 0.79 0.88
C PRO A 7 -32.57 1.32 -0.54
N HIS A 8 -32.12 2.57 -0.67
CA HIS A 8 -31.84 3.14 -1.98
C HIS A 8 -30.56 2.47 -2.48
N ASP A 9 -30.70 1.42 -3.27
CA ASP A 9 -29.59 0.78 -3.96
C ASP A 9 -28.91 1.81 -4.86
N ALA A 10 -27.67 2.16 -4.52
CA ALA A 10 -26.84 3.07 -5.31
C ALA A 10 -25.98 2.26 -6.30
N GLU A 11 -25.96 2.66 -7.57
CA GLU A 11 -25.13 2.02 -8.58
C GLU A 11 -23.77 2.73 -8.71
N ILE A 12 -22.68 1.96 -8.69
CA ILE A 12 -21.31 2.48 -8.87
C ILE A 12 -20.76 1.99 -10.22
N LYS A 13 -20.44 2.94 -11.12
CA LYS A 13 -19.79 2.67 -12.41
C LYS A 13 -18.37 3.22 -12.41
N THR A 14 -17.38 2.33 -12.49
CA THR A 14 -15.95 2.70 -12.51
C THR A 14 -15.25 2.14 -13.73
N ARG A 15 -14.30 2.89 -14.28
CA ARG A 15 -13.39 2.39 -15.32
C ARG A 15 -12.07 1.98 -14.66
N ALA A 16 -11.60 0.79 -14.98
CA ALA A 16 -10.30 0.28 -14.58
C ALA A 16 -9.66 -0.47 -15.76
N PRO A 17 -8.31 -0.47 -15.87
CA PRO A 17 -7.64 -1.28 -16.87
C PRO A 17 -8.01 -2.76 -16.74
N ARG A 18 -8.21 -3.45 -17.86
CA ARG A 18 -8.59 -4.89 -17.87
C ARG A 18 -7.63 -5.73 -17.02
N LYS A 19 -6.32 -5.50 -17.14
CA LYS A 19 -5.29 -6.21 -16.38
C LYS A 19 -5.48 -6.08 -14.87
N VAL A 20 -5.82 -4.88 -14.38
CA VAL A 20 -6.06 -4.60 -12.96
C VAL A 20 -7.33 -5.32 -12.49
N ARG A 21 -8.42 -5.19 -13.25
CA ARG A 21 -9.71 -5.84 -12.93
C ARG A 21 -9.58 -7.37 -12.88
N ASP A 22 -8.90 -7.95 -13.85
CA ASP A 22 -8.76 -9.40 -13.95
C ASP A 22 -7.78 -9.93 -12.88
N GLY A 23 -6.75 -9.16 -12.52
CA GLY A 23 -5.86 -9.45 -11.38
C GLY A 23 -6.61 -9.44 -10.05
N ALA A 24 -7.37 -8.36 -9.76
CA ALA A 24 -8.17 -8.25 -8.54
C ALA A 24 -9.20 -9.39 -8.42
N ARG A 25 -9.87 -9.75 -9.52
CA ARG A 25 -10.81 -10.89 -9.55
C ARG A 25 -10.13 -12.20 -9.12
N LYS A 26 -8.92 -12.47 -9.60
CA LYS A 26 -8.17 -13.69 -9.21
C LYS A 26 -7.81 -13.68 -7.74
N VAL A 27 -7.41 -12.53 -7.20
CA VAL A 27 -7.12 -12.38 -5.77
C VAL A 27 -8.35 -12.71 -4.94
N TYR A 28 -9.48 -12.04 -5.18
CA TYR A 28 -10.70 -12.24 -4.38
C TYR A 28 -11.34 -13.61 -4.57
N ALA A 29 -11.24 -14.21 -5.77
CA ALA A 29 -11.72 -15.56 -6.02
C ALA A 29 -11.04 -16.62 -5.14
N ARG A 30 -9.78 -16.41 -4.73
CA ARG A 30 -9.09 -17.30 -3.77
C ARG A 30 -9.77 -17.37 -2.40
N TRP A 31 -10.52 -16.32 -2.05
CA TRP A 31 -11.24 -16.21 -0.79
C TRP A 31 -12.73 -16.53 -0.96
N GLY A 32 -13.17 -16.92 -2.17
CA GLY A 32 -14.58 -17.18 -2.47
C GLY A 32 -15.45 -15.91 -2.58
N ILE A 33 -14.82 -14.74 -2.75
CA ILE A 33 -15.49 -13.43 -2.74
C ILE A 33 -15.54 -12.86 -4.16
N SER A 34 -16.68 -12.32 -4.57
CA SER A 34 -16.78 -11.64 -5.87
C SER A 34 -16.13 -10.26 -5.82
N LEU A 35 -15.78 -9.70 -6.99
CA LEU A 35 -15.24 -8.33 -7.05
C LEU A 35 -16.24 -7.29 -6.51
N ASN A 36 -17.54 -7.53 -6.69
CA ASN A 36 -18.60 -6.64 -6.19
C ASN A 36 -18.67 -6.69 -4.66
N ASP A 37 -18.61 -7.88 -4.09
CA ASP A 37 -18.62 -8.06 -2.63
C ASP A 37 -17.38 -7.41 -2.00
N ALA A 38 -16.21 -7.57 -2.63
CA ALA A 38 -14.99 -6.91 -2.18
C ALA A 38 -15.10 -5.38 -2.19
N ILE A 39 -15.75 -4.77 -3.20
CA ILE A 39 -16.01 -3.32 -3.25
C ILE A 39 -16.96 -2.93 -2.11
N ASN A 40 -18.03 -3.68 -1.88
CA ASN A 40 -18.98 -3.39 -0.80
C ASN A 40 -18.32 -3.51 0.58
N MET A 41 -17.51 -4.55 0.80
CA MET A 41 -16.73 -4.72 2.02
C MET A 41 -15.75 -3.57 2.24
N PHE A 42 -15.08 -3.10 1.18
CA PHE A 42 -14.21 -1.94 1.24
C PHE A 42 -14.97 -0.69 1.72
N LEU A 43 -16.16 -0.43 1.18
CA LEU A 43 -16.98 0.73 1.57
C LEU A 43 -17.44 0.64 3.03
N VAL A 44 -17.97 -0.50 3.46
CA VAL A 44 -18.37 -0.74 4.85
C VAL A 44 -17.17 -0.55 5.78
N LYS A 45 -16.03 -1.15 5.45
CA LYS A 45 -14.85 -1.06 6.31
C LYS A 45 -14.29 0.36 6.38
N SER A 46 -14.36 1.11 5.28
CA SER A 46 -13.92 2.52 5.25
C SER A 46 -14.72 3.38 6.23
N ILE A 47 -16.03 3.12 6.37
CA ILE A 47 -16.89 3.80 7.34
C ILE A 47 -16.49 3.42 8.76
N GLU A 48 -16.28 2.12 9.04
CA GLU A 48 -15.92 1.64 10.37
C GLU A 48 -14.58 2.21 10.88
N VAL A 49 -13.58 2.34 10.00
CA VAL A 49 -12.25 2.86 10.38
C VAL A 49 -12.14 4.38 10.26
N GLY A 50 -13.16 5.06 9.69
CA GLY A 50 -13.14 6.50 9.44
C GLY A 50 -12.11 6.94 8.39
N GLY A 51 -11.76 6.06 7.44
CA GLY A 51 -10.67 6.28 6.51
C GLY A 51 -10.45 5.12 5.53
N LEU A 52 -9.27 5.04 4.93
CA LEU A 52 -8.95 3.94 4.01
C LEU A 52 -8.65 2.64 4.79
N PRO A 53 -9.29 1.51 4.44
CA PRO A 53 -9.17 0.23 5.14
C PRO A 53 -7.91 -0.55 4.74
N PHE A 54 -7.02 0.04 3.95
CA PHE A 54 -5.68 -0.46 3.66
C PHE A 54 -4.69 0.70 3.62
N ASP A 55 -3.43 0.40 3.91
CA ASP A 55 -2.34 1.36 3.74
C ASP A 55 -2.03 1.50 2.25
N LEU A 56 -2.17 2.71 1.71
CA LEU A 56 -1.89 3.03 0.32
C LEU A 56 -0.45 3.45 0.08
N ARG A 57 0.38 3.51 1.12
CA ARG A 57 1.80 3.81 0.95
C ARG A 57 2.42 2.72 0.07
N PRO A 58 3.26 3.09 -0.91
CA PRO A 58 4.05 2.09 -1.61
C PRO A 58 4.81 1.27 -0.56
N GLU A 59 4.89 -0.05 -0.79
CA GLU A 59 5.62 -0.95 0.09
C GLU A 59 7.02 -0.36 0.30
N ALA A 60 7.44 -0.27 1.57
CA ALA A 60 8.78 0.22 1.87
C ALA A 60 9.77 -0.69 1.12
N PRO A 61 10.76 -0.12 0.42
CA PRO A 61 11.77 -0.93 -0.24
C PRO A 61 12.40 -1.88 0.77
N SER A 62 12.72 -3.09 0.31
CA SER A 62 13.39 -4.09 1.12
C SER A 62 14.73 -3.56 1.67
N PHE A 63 15.23 -4.17 2.74
CA PHE A 63 16.55 -3.82 3.28
C PHE A 63 17.64 -3.90 2.19
N GLU A 64 17.54 -4.87 1.29
CA GLU A 64 18.48 -5.04 0.18
C GLU A 64 18.44 -3.85 -0.78
N GLU A 65 17.25 -3.41 -1.20
CA GLU A 65 17.08 -2.24 -2.07
C GLU A 65 17.56 -0.95 -1.41
N LEU A 66 17.28 -0.78 -0.12
CA LEU A 66 17.80 0.33 0.68
C LEU A 66 19.33 0.28 0.80
N SER A 67 19.90 -0.90 1.03
CA SER A 67 21.35 -1.10 1.16
C SER A 67 22.11 -0.87 -0.16
N ALA A 68 21.45 -1.11 -1.29
CA ALA A 68 22.00 -0.83 -2.61
C ALA A 68 22.12 0.68 -2.87
N LEU A 69 21.22 1.47 -2.29
CA LEU A 69 21.21 2.93 -2.35
C LEU A 69 22.04 3.58 -1.23
N ALA A 70 22.32 2.83 -0.15
CA ALA A 70 23.06 3.33 1.00
C ALA A 70 24.51 3.67 0.62
N TYR A 71 25.02 4.75 1.23
CA TYR A 71 26.44 5.08 1.15
C TYR A 71 27.27 3.96 1.79
N LYS A 72 28.25 3.46 1.05
CA LYS A 72 29.21 2.45 1.52
C LYS A 72 30.50 3.17 1.88
N ALA A 73 30.78 3.28 3.17
CA ALA A 73 32.03 3.86 3.64
C ALA A 73 33.22 3.05 3.09
N GLN A 74 34.28 3.74 2.71
CA GLN A 74 35.55 3.08 2.40
C GLN A 74 36.15 2.56 3.70
N LEU A 75 36.73 1.37 3.67
CA LEU A 75 37.40 0.77 4.83
C LEU A 75 38.91 0.95 4.66
N ASP A 76 39.60 1.25 5.75
CA ASP A 76 41.06 1.25 5.79
C ASP A 76 41.63 -0.19 5.91
N SER A 77 42.96 -0.31 5.99
CA SER A 77 43.64 -1.60 6.17
C SER A 77 43.32 -2.30 7.50
N SER A 78 42.69 -1.60 8.43
CA SER A 78 42.34 -2.06 9.78
C SER A 78 40.84 -2.37 9.89
N ASP A 79 40.13 -2.46 8.76
CA ASP A 79 38.68 -2.68 8.69
C ASP A 79 37.85 -1.57 9.37
N THR A 80 38.42 -0.38 9.49
CA THR A 80 37.78 0.79 10.10
C THR A 80 37.22 1.71 9.01
N ALA A 81 35.99 2.18 9.19
CA ALA A 81 35.33 3.07 8.24
C ALA A 81 36.00 4.45 8.19
N ILE A 82 36.35 4.88 6.98
CA ILE A 82 36.88 6.21 6.70
C ILE A 82 35.70 7.13 6.36
N LEU A 83 35.53 8.18 7.15
CA LEU A 83 34.51 9.19 6.89
C LEU A 83 34.96 10.13 5.76
N PRO A 84 34.03 10.62 4.92
CA PRO A 84 34.31 11.72 4.00
C PRO A 84 34.83 12.95 4.73
N ALA A 85 35.78 13.67 4.12
CA ALA A 85 36.37 14.88 4.72
C ALA A 85 35.36 16.02 4.91
N ASP A 86 34.24 16.02 4.18
CA ASP A 86 33.12 16.96 4.35
C ASP A 86 32.19 16.61 5.51
N TRP A 87 32.38 15.44 6.15
CA TRP A 87 31.65 15.00 7.34
C TRP A 87 32.46 15.16 8.62
N ASP A 88 33.73 15.55 8.51
CA ASP A 88 34.55 15.99 9.63
C ASP A 88 34.11 17.42 9.99
N GLU A 89 32.91 17.54 10.57
CA GLU A 89 32.43 18.78 11.18
C GLU A 89 33.18 19.00 12.49
N ASP A 90 34.42 19.49 12.38
CA ASP A 90 35.17 20.05 13.49
C ASP A 90 34.52 21.41 13.90
N GLU A 91 33.54 21.39 14.82
CA GLU A 91 33.14 22.54 15.64
C GLU A 91 33.33 22.27 17.14
#